data_AF-A0A7X9E6C2-F1
#
_entry.id   AF-A0A7X9E6C2-F1
#
_cell.length_a   1.000
_cell.length_b   1.000
_cell.length_c   1.000
_cell.angle_alpha   90.00
_cell.angle_beta   90.00
_cell.angle_gamma   90.00
#
_symmetry.space_group_name_H-M   'P 1'
#
loop_
_entity.id
_entity.type
_entity.pdbx_description
1 polymer ?
#
loop_
_entity_poly.entity_id
_entity_poly.type
_entity_poly.pdbx_seq_one_letter_code
_entity_poly.pdbx_strand_id
1 'polypeptide(L)'
;MSKVKTTPCKLAIKKTLSYSGVFRYPLTYYQLVSMLISRDSLNVKQIKRELKKQTKVDLIDKVDDKYILHGIEPIDWIKRKENAENILKRNKKVLEYIARIPWIKMIAVTGSVANYNAEEKADIDLLFITSKDRVWLSRGFVFLTLSLLNKLPKEHENREICPNIFIDESNLPWAKKRRNLYVAQNIISMQPIFEKEDTYFKFIYENRWIRNYYPSFKVNYSGVSTKSSSSRSAFMKLIENMAMISQLFYMKKRMTTETITNRLIHFNKNDNSRWILKSYKKLLKSNF
;
A
#
# COMPACT_ATOMS: atom_id res chain seq x y z
N MET A 1 2.61 38.51 -18.75
CA MET A 1 2.19 37.62 -17.63
C MET A 1 3.45 37.11 -16.94
N SER A 2 3.72 37.58 -15.72
CA SER A 2 4.91 37.19 -14.96
C SER A 2 4.82 35.69 -14.60
N LYS A 3 5.86 34.92 -14.92
CA LYS A 3 6.00 33.55 -14.40
C LYS A 3 6.07 33.65 -12.88
N VAL A 4 4.95 33.40 -12.20
CA VAL A 4 4.91 33.32 -10.74
C VAL A 4 5.97 32.32 -10.31
N LYS A 5 7.04 32.79 -9.63
CA LYS A 5 8.08 31.91 -9.09
C LYS A 5 7.40 30.86 -8.21
N THR A 6 7.39 29.61 -8.67
CA THR A 6 6.81 28.50 -7.91
C THR A 6 7.69 28.24 -6.69
N THR A 7 7.19 28.54 -5.51
CA THR A 7 7.88 28.22 -4.25
C THR A 7 7.95 26.70 -4.05
N PRO A 8 8.94 26.17 -3.31
CA PRO A 8 8.99 24.74 -2.98
C PRO A 8 7.70 24.24 -2.32
N CYS A 9 7.08 25.06 -1.47
CA CYS A 9 5.82 24.74 -0.81
C CYS A 9 4.64 24.66 -1.80
N LYS A 10 4.52 25.64 -2.71
CA LYS A 10 3.49 25.64 -3.76
C LYS A 10 3.62 24.38 -4.63
N LEU A 11 4.85 24.04 -5.03
CA LEU A 11 5.12 22.86 -5.84
C LEU A 11 4.79 21.56 -5.10
N ALA A 12 5.13 21.46 -3.82
CA ALA A 12 4.84 20.27 -3.01
C ALA A 12 3.32 20.04 -2.87
N ILE A 13 2.56 21.10 -2.56
CA ILE A 13 1.09 21.04 -2.52
C ILE A 13 0.52 20.60 -3.88
N LYS A 14 1.01 21.20 -4.98
CA LYS A 14 0.58 20.84 -6.34
C LYS A 14 0.85 19.36 -6.63
N LYS A 15 2.06 18.86 -6.33
CA LYS A 15 2.41 17.44 -6.52
C LYS A 15 1.48 16.52 -5.74
N THR A 16 1.23 16.82 -4.46
CA THR A 16 0.33 16.01 -3.62
C THR A 16 -1.09 15.96 -4.18
N LEU A 17 -1.67 17.12 -4.52
CA LEU A 17 -3.03 17.19 -5.04
C LEU A 17 -3.17 16.67 -6.48
N SER A 18 -2.13 16.82 -7.32
CA SER A 18 -2.11 16.18 -8.64
C SER A 18 -2.05 14.65 -8.52
N TYR A 19 -1.37 14.11 -7.50
CA TYR A 19 -1.35 12.68 -7.26
C TYR A 19 -2.71 12.16 -6.76
N SER A 20 -3.30 12.79 -5.74
CA SER A 20 -4.64 12.41 -5.26
C SER A 20 -5.73 12.62 -6.31
N GLY A 21 -5.56 13.63 -7.17
CA GLY A 21 -6.42 13.91 -8.32
C GLY A 21 -6.49 12.78 -9.33
N VAL A 22 -5.47 11.93 -9.46
CA VAL A 22 -5.54 10.70 -10.28
C VAL A 22 -6.67 9.79 -9.83
N PHE A 23 -6.96 9.78 -8.53
CA PHE A 23 -8.02 8.99 -7.91
C PHE A 23 -9.27 9.81 -7.59
N ARG A 24 -9.30 11.08 -8.03
CA ARG A 24 -10.37 12.05 -7.75
C ARG A 24 -10.70 12.19 -6.25
N TYR A 25 -9.76 11.85 -5.38
CA TYR A 25 -10.00 11.79 -3.94
C TYR A 25 -9.52 13.10 -3.27
N PRO A 26 -10.43 13.85 -2.60
CA PRO A 26 -10.07 15.09 -1.92
C PRO A 26 -9.42 14.80 -0.56
N LEU A 27 -8.37 15.56 -0.22
CA LEU A 27 -7.57 15.34 0.98
C LEU A 27 -7.95 16.30 2.09
N THR A 28 -8.08 15.79 3.32
CA THR A 28 -8.10 16.67 4.49
C THR A 28 -6.77 17.40 4.64
N TYR A 29 -6.75 18.49 5.41
CA TYR A 29 -5.50 19.17 5.74
C TYR A 29 -4.46 18.21 6.36
N TYR A 30 -4.90 17.32 7.26
CA TYR A 30 -4.02 16.34 7.91
C TYR A 30 -3.41 15.35 6.91
N GLN A 31 -4.22 14.79 6.00
CA GLN A 31 -3.74 13.88 4.95
C GLN A 31 -2.74 14.59 4.04
N LEU A 32 -3.04 15.81 3.61
CA LEU A 32 -2.17 16.60 2.73
C LEU A 32 -0.80 16.87 3.36
N VAL A 33 -0.76 17.27 4.63
CA VAL A 33 0.49 17.54 5.35
C VAL A 33 1.27 16.25 5.61
N SER A 34 0.58 15.17 6.00
CA SER A 34 1.21 13.88 6.31
C SER A 34 1.77 13.17 5.07
N MET A 35 1.12 13.34 3.93
CA MET A 35 1.49 12.72 2.65
C MET A 35 2.05 13.75 1.65
N LEU A 36 2.71 14.79 2.15
CA LEU A 36 3.22 15.87 1.31
C LEU A 36 4.37 15.40 0.41
N ILE A 37 4.16 15.38 -0.91
CA ILE A 37 5.15 14.93 -1.89
C ILE A 37 6.20 16.03 -2.09
N SER A 38 7.39 15.83 -1.51
CA SER A 38 8.44 16.84 -1.44
C SER A 38 9.83 16.22 -1.32
N ARG A 39 10.87 17.04 -1.52
CA ARG A 39 12.28 16.64 -1.25
C ARG A 39 12.66 16.88 0.21
N ASP A 40 12.15 17.97 0.77
CA ASP A 40 12.49 18.44 2.11
C ASP A 40 11.24 18.58 2.98
N SER A 41 11.40 18.44 4.29
CA SER A 41 10.32 18.72 5.25
C SER A 41 9.97 20.20 5.22
N LEU A 42 8.68 20.51 5.07
CA LEU A 42 8.18 21.88 5.02
C LEU A 42 7.45 22.26 6.31
N ASN A 43 7.50 23.54 6.66
CA ASN A 43 6.84 24.03 7.86
C ASN A 43 5.32 24.02 7.70
N VAL A 44 4.62 23.44 8.69
CA VAL A 44 3.15 23.32 8.69
C VAL A 44 2.43 24.66 8.55
N LYS A 45 2.95 25.74 9.18
CA LYS A 45 2.40 27.11 9.04
C LYS A 45 2.57 27.64 7.62
N GLN A 46 3.70 27.33 6.95
CA GLN A 46 3.92 27.71 5.55
C GLN A 46 2.92 26.99 4.64
N ILE A 47 2.71 25.68 4.82
CA ILE A 47 1.73 24.89 4.06
C ILE A 47 0.33 25.48 4.22
N LYS A 48 -0.09 25.81 5.46
CA LYS A 48 -1.42 26.40 5.73
C LYS A 48 -1.61 27.74 5.03
N ARG A 49 -0.59 28.61 5.05
CA ARG A 49 -0.64 29.92 4.36
C ARG A 49 -0.73 29.75 2.85
N GLU A 50 0.06 28.83 2.30
CA GLU A 50 0.11 28.58 0.86
C GLU A 50 -1.17 27.93 0.33
N LEU A 51 -1.78 27.00 1.08
CA LEU A 51 -3.10 26.44 0.75
C LEU A 51 -4.16 27.55 0.68
N LYS A 52 -4.25 28.40 1.71
CA LYS A 52 -5.19 29.54 1.71
C LYS A 52 -5.00 30.46 0.50
N LYS A 53 -3.75 30.73 0.11
CA LYS A 53 -3.45 31.56 -1.07
C LYS A 53 -3.93 30.87 -2.35
N GLN A 54 -3.59 29.60 -2.54
CA GLN A 54 -3.94 28.84 -3.74
C GLN A 54 -5.46 28.61 -3.90
N THR A 55 -6.21 28.51 -2.79
CA THR A 55 -7.68 28.47 -2.84
C THR A 55 -8.29 29.80 -3.26
N LYS A 56 -7.68 30.96 -2.92
CA LYS A 56 -8.21 32.29 -3.31
C LYS A 56 -8.03 32.63 -4.78
N VAL A 57 -7.15 31.92 -5.48
CA VAL A 57 -6.85 32.14 -6.90
C VAL A 57 -7.25 30.92 -7.74
N ASP A 58 -8.20 30.13 -7.25
CA ASP A 58 -8.84 28.99 -7.94
C ASP A 58 -7.85 27.96 -8.51
N LEU A 59 -6.79 27.68 -7.75
CA LEU A 59 -5.81 26.64 -8.09
C LEU A 59 -6.11 25.32 -7.37
N ILE A 60 -6.83 25.44 -6.26
CA ILE A 60 -7.22 24.37 -5.35
C ILE A 60 -8.65 24.64 -4.91
N ASP A 61 -9.53 23.70 -5.19
CA ASP A 61 -10.90 23.74 -4.69
C ASP A 61 -10.95 23.21 -3.26
N LYS A 62 -11.77 23.86 -2.43
CA LYS A 62 -12.09 23.40 -1.08
C LYS A 62 -13.55 22.93 -1.08
N VAL A 63 -13.75 21.62 -0.94
CA VAL A 63 -15.07 21.00 -0.81
C VAL A 63 -15.19 20.51 0.61
N ASP A 64 -16.14 21.07 1.36
CA ASP A 64 -16.25 20.92 2.82
C ASP A 64 -14.93 21.23 3.56
N ASP A 65 -14.35 20.24 4.22
CA ASP A 65 -13.09 20.31 4.97
C ASP A 65 -11.88 19.79 4.18
N LYS A 66 -12.07 19.42 2.91
CA LYS A 66 -11.04 18.80 2.07
C LYS A 66 -10.61 19.69 0.90
N TYR A 67 -9.44 19.35 0.36
CA TYR A 67 -8.77 20.05 -0.72
C TYR A 67 -8.59 19.13 -1.93
N ILE A 68 -8.88 19.65 -3.12
CA ILE A 68 -8.66 18.95 -4.39
C ILE A 68 -8.06 19.91 -5.41
N LEU A 69 -7.36 19.37 -6.40
CA LEU A 69 -6.82 20.18 -7.48
C LEU A 69 -7.99 20.79 -8.29
N HIS A 70 -7.92 22.08 -8.59
CA HIS A 70 -9.00 22.77 -9.31
C HIS A 70 -9.34 22.09 -10.65
N GLY A 71 -10.64 22.00 -10.95
CA GLY A 71 -11.16 21.40 -12.18
C GLY A 71 -11.25 19.86 -12.14
N ILE A 72 -10.94 19.23 -11.00
CA ILE A 72 -11.20 17.81 -10.79
C ILE A 72 -12.45 17.67 -9.94
N GLU A 73 -13.51 17.11 -10.53
CA GLU A 73 -14.72 16.76 -9.80
C GLU A 73 -14.43 15.58 -8.85
N PRO A 74 -14.65 15.73 -7.53
CA PRO A 74 -14.37 14.68 -6.56
C PRO A 74 -15.36 13.52 -6.71
N ILE A 75 -14.89 12.30 -6.45
CA ILE A 75 -15.75 11.14 -6.22
C ILE A 75 -16.50 11.28 -4.89
N ASP A 76 -17.58 10.51 -4.68
CA ASP A 76 -18.22 10.40 -3.36
C ASP A 76 -17.30 9.70 -2.35
N TRP A 77 -16.45 10.47 -1.67
CA TRP A 77 -15.47 9.96 -0.73
C TRP A 77 -16.08 9.42 0.57
N ILE A 78 -17.33 9.80 0.87
CA ILE A 78 -18.06 9.30 2.05
C ILE A 78 -18.46 7.85 1.78
N LYS A 79 -19.17 7.60 0.67
CA LYS A 79 -19.55 6.25 0.25
C LYS A 79 -18.33 5.35 0.05
N ARG A 80 -17.25 5.87 -0.54
CA ARG A 80 -16.00 5.11 -0.75
C ARG A 80 -15.32 4.70 0.55
N LYS A 81 -15.39 5.55 1.59
CA LYS A 81 -14.90 5.25 2.93
C LYS A 81 -15.78 4.18 3.60
N GLU A 82 -17.09 4.35 3.57
CA GLU A 82 -18.05 3.37 4.11
C GLU A 82 -17.87 1.99 3.48
N ASN A 83 -17.70 1.92 2.16
CA ASN A 83 -17.39 0.68 1.46
C ASN A 83 -16.12 0.02 2.00
N ALA A 84 -15.03 0.77 2.15
CA ALA A 84 -13.76 0.23 2.67
C ALA A 84 -13.94 -0.33 4.10
N GLU A 85 -14.62 0.41 4.98
CA GLU A 85 -14.90 0.00 6.35
C GLU A 85 -15.79 -1.26 6.41
N ASN A 86 -16.85 -1.31 5.60
CA ASN A 86 -17.73 -2.47 5.49
C ASN A 86 -16.98 -3.70 4.95
N ILE A 87 -16.12 -3.52 3.95
CA ILE A 87 -15.27 -4.57 3.39
C ILE A 87 -14.32 -5.14 4.45
N LEU A 88 -13.71 -4.30 5.27
CA LEU A 88 -12.86 -4.75 6.38
C LEU A 88 -13.67 -5.45 7.47
N LYS A 89 -14.82 -4.87 7.86
CA LYS A 89 -15.70 -5.42 8.91
C LYS A 89 -16.20 -6.81 8.55
N ARG A 90 -16.68 -7.03 7.32
CA ARG A 90 -17.21 -8.34 6.87
C ARG A 90 -16.13 -9.42 6.79
N ASN A 91 -14.86 -9.04 6.60
CA ASN A 91 -13.73 -9.97 6.49
C ASN A 91 -12.89 -10.09 7.77
N LYS A 92 -13.23 -9.35 8.83
CA LYS A 92 -12.47 -9.31 10.09
C LYS A 92 -12.17 -10.70 10.66
N LYS A 93 -13.19 -11.56 10.79
CA LYS A 93 -13.03 -12.93 11.31
C LYS A 93 -12.08 -13.77 10.47
N VAL A 94 -12.14 -13.65 9.14
CA VAL A 94 -11.26 -14.38 8.22
C VAL A 94 -9.81 -13.95 8.43
N LEU A 95 -9.57 -12.65 8.58
CA LEU A 95 -8.24 -12.07 8.82
C LEU A 95 -7.71 -12.49 10.21
N GLU A 96 -8.56 -12.56 11.23
CA GLU A 96 -8.22 -13.10 12.56
C GLU A 96 -7.83 -14.58 12.51
N TYR A 97 -8.50 -15.41 11.72
CA TYR A 97 -8.10 -16.82 11.52
C TYR A 97 -6.75 -16.92 10.80
N ILE A 98 -6.54 -16.13 9.75
CA ILE A 98 -5.27 -16.10 9.03
C ILE A 98 -4.14 -15.64 9.97
N ALA A 99 -4.37 -14.68 10.85
CA ALA A 99 -3.38 -14.18 11.81
C ALA A 99 -2.86 -15.27 12.80
N ARG A 100 -3.61 -16.36 12.99
CA ARG A 100 -3.20 -17.51 13.83
C ARG A 100 -2.16 -18.40 13.16
N ILE A 101 -1.92 -18.25 11.86
CA ILE A 101 -0.88 -19.02 11.15
C ILE A 101 0.48 -18.68 11.81
N PRO A 102 1.22 -19.67 12.35
CA PRO A 102 2.37 -19.40 13.22
C PRO A 102 3.45 -18.54 12.57
N TRP A 103 3.69 -18.76 11.28
CA TRP A 103 4.75 -18.08 10.53
C TRP A 103 4.38 -16.69 10.05
N ILE A 104 3.12 -16.26 10.15
CA ILE A 104 2.74 -14.90 9.79
C ILE A 104 3.21 -13.94 10.89
N LYS A 105 4.01 -12.96 10.47
CA LYS A 105 4.58 -11.89 11.29
C LYS A 105 3.85 -10.57 11.07
N MET A 106 3.28 -10.34 9.89
CA MET A 106 2.44 -9.17 9.61
C MET A 106 1.39 -9.50 8.56
N ILE A 107 0.20 -8.92 8.73
CA ILE A 107 -0.83 -8.78 7.69
C ILE A 107 -1.13 -7.29 7.56
N ALA A 108 -0.99 -6.76 6.36
CA ALA A 108 -1.34 -5.38 6.04
C ALA A 108 -2.31 -5.33 4.87
N VAL A 109 -3.30 -4.46 4.96
CA VAL A 109 -4.19 -4.11 3.85
C VAL A 109 -3.51 -3.05 3.00
N THR A 110 -3.61 -3.18 1.68
CA THR A 110 -3.07 -2.26 0.69
C THR A 110 -4.15 -1.88 -0.33
N GLY A 111 -3.80 -1.14 -1.39
CA GLY A 111 -4.76 -0.83 -2.45
C GLY A 111 -5.88 0.13 -2.03
N SER A 112 -7.02 0.07 -2.72
CA SER A 112 -8.12 1.03 -2.58
C SER A 112 -8.75 0.99 -1.17
N VAL A 113 -8.86 -0.19 -0.56
CA VAL A 113 -9.38 -0.39 0.80
C VAL A 113 -8.49 0.31 1.83
N ALA A 114 -7.16 0.16 1.74
CA ALA A 114 -6.23 0.83 2.66
C ALA A 114 -6.25 2.36 2.54
N ASN A 115 -6.59 2.88 1.35
CA ASN A 115 -6.69 4.31 1.08
C ASN A 115 -8.09 4.89 1.38
N TYR A 116 -9.02 4.11 1.93
CA TYR A 116 -10.44 4.50 2.14
C TYR A 116 -11.11 5.03 0.86
N ASN A 117 -10.74 4.44 -0.28
CA ASN A 117 -11.24 4.80 -1.59
C ASN A 117 -11.80 3.58 -2.36
N ALA A 118 -12.54 2.72 -1.66
CA ALA A 118 -12.97 1.43 -2.19
C ALA A 118 -14.34 1.52 -2.89
N GLU A 119 -14.48 0.81 -4.00
CA GLU A 119 -15.79 0.49 -4.57
C GLU A 119 -16.47 -0.59 -3.73
N GLU A 120 -17.79 -0.67 -3.83
CA GLU A 120 -18.61 -1.61 -3.05
C GLU A 120 -18.17 -3.07 -3.27
N LYS A 121 -17.78 -3.41 -4.50
CA LYS A 121 -17.30 -4.73 -4.90
C LYS A 121 -15.78 -4.87 -4.93
N ALA A 122 -15.04 -3.91 -4.35
CA ALA A 122 -13.58 -3.98 -4.32
C ALA A 122 -13.08 -5.17 -3.49
N ASP A 123 -11.92 -5.70 -3.88
CA ASP A 123 -11.20 -6.75 -3.17
C ASP A 123 -10.25 -6.17 -2.11
N ILE A 124 -9.95 -6.98 -1.09
CA ILE A 124 -8.93 -6.64 -0.09
C ILE A 124 -7.57 -7.12 -0.58
N ASP A 125 -6.71 -6.20 -1.02
CA ASP A 125 -5.31 -6.49 -1.29
C ASP A 125 -4.53 -6.68 0.02
N LEU A 126 -4.03 -7.89 0.25
CA LEU A 126 -3.24 -8.23 1.44
C LEU A 126 -1.74 -8.37 1.13
N LEU A 127 -0.92 -7.77 1.97
CA LEU A 127 0.50 -7.99 2.08
C LEU A 127 0.80 -8.77 3.37
N PHE A 128 1.52 -9.87 3.21
CA PHE A 128 1.99 -10.73 4.29
C PHE A 128 3.50 -10.61 4.45
N ILE A 129 3.95 -10.46 5.68
CA ILE A 129 5.35 -10.74 6.05
C ILE A 129 5.38 -12.04 6.83
N THR A 130 6.22 -12.97 6.40
CA THR A 130 6.37 -14.29 7.01
C THR A 130 7.69 -14.40 7.75
N SER A 131 7.77 -15.38 8.64
CA SER A 131 9.03 -15.83 9.23
C SER A 131 9.97 -16.32 8.13
N LYS A 132 11.26 -16.34 8.44
CA LYS A 132 12.32 -16.73 7.52
C LYS A 132 12.12 -18.15 6.96
N ASP A 133 12.23 -18.26 5.64
CA ASP A 133 12.08 -19.47 4.82
C ASP A 133 10.72 -20.17 5.04
N ARG A 134 9.62 -19.38 5.11
CA ARG A 134 8.23 -19.86 5.34
C ARG A 134 7.19 -19.23 4.42
N VAL A 135 7.60 -18.65 3.30
CA VAL A 135 6.69 -17.96 2.38
C VAL A 135 5.65 -18.92 1.80
N TRP A 136 6.09 -20.08 1.32
CA TRP A 136 5.24 -21.06 0.65
C TRP A 136 4.34 -21.81 1.63
N LEU A 137 4.85 -22.20 2.79
CA LEU A 137 4.03 -22.76 3.85
C LEU A 137 2.94 -21.76 4.28
N SER A 138 3.32 -20.54 4.62
CA SER A 138 2.34 -19.51 5.02
C SER A 138 1.29 -19.29 3.95
N ARG A 139 1.71 -19.18 2.68
CA ARG A 139 0.79 -19.05 1.55
C ARG A 139 -0.16 -20.25 1.45
N GLY A 140 0.34 -21.48 1.55
CA GLY A 140 -0.47 -22.68 1.51
C GLY A 140 -1.57 -22.67 2.57
N PHE A 141 -1.21 -22.34 3.82
CA PHE A 141 -2.17 -22.22 4.91
C PHE A 141 -3.16 -21.06 4.72
N VAL A 142 -2.72 -19.90 4.21
CA VAL A 142 -3.64 -18.80 3.88
C VAL A 142 -4.70 -19.25 2.88
N PHE A 143 -4.28 -19.91 1.79
CA PHE A 143 -5.21 -20.41 0.78
C PHE A 143 -6.10 -21.54 1.32
N LEU A 144 -5.57 -22.42 2.17
CA LEU A 144 -6.36 -23.45 2.85
C LEU A 144 -7.44 -22.81 3.73
N THR A 145 -7.08 -21.82 4.57
CA THR A 145 -8.04 -21.09 5.41
C THR A 145 -9.11 -20.40 4.57
N LEU A 146 -8.71 -19.71 3.49
CA LEU A 146 -9.68 -19.08 2.59
C LEU A 146 -10.59 -20.11 1.90
N SER A 147 -10.06 -21.29 1.55
CA SER A 147 -10.84 -22.38 0.97
C SER A 147 -11.87 -22.93 1.96
N LEU A 148 -11.45 -23.22 3.19
CA LEU A 148 -12.31 -23.77 4.25
C LEU A 148 -13.43 -22.81 4.66
N LEU A 149 -13.18 -21.50 4.56
CA LEU A 149 -14.15 -20.46 4.86
C LEU A 149 -14.96 -20.00 3.64
N ASN A 150 -14.88 -20.72 2.51
CA ASN A 150 -15.58 -20.40 1.26
C ASN A 150 -15.31 -18.98 0.73
N LYS A 151 -14.08 -18.47 0.94
CA LYS A 151 -13.63 -17.14 0.49
C LYS A 151 -12.76 -17.19 -0.77
N LEU A 152 -12.46 -18.37 -1.28
CA LEU A 152 -11.88 -18.53 -2.62
C LEU A 152 -13.03 -18.61 -3.64
N PRO A 153 -13.21 -17.61 -4.52
CA PRO A 153 -14.26 -17.67 -5.52
C PRO A 153 -13.94 -18.72 -6.59
N LYS A 154 -14.99 -19.28 -7.21
CA LYS A 154 -14.87 -20.16 -8.38
C LYS A 154 -14.33 -19.40 -9.60
N GLU A 155 -14.67 -18.11 -9.70
CA GLU A 155 -14.25 -17.19 -10.75
C GLU A 155 -13.36 -16.08 -10.19
N HIS A 156 -12.32 -15.70 -10.93
CA HIS A 156 -11.34 -14.73 -10.47
C HIS A 156 -11.88 -13.30 -10.27
N GLU A 157 -13.03 -12.96 -10.84
CA GLU A 157 -13.64 -11.62 -10.83
C GLU A 157 -14.42 -11.32 -9.54
N ASN A 158 -14.82 -12.35 -8.80
CA ASN A 158 -15.63 -12.22 -7.57
C ASN A 158 -14.80 -12.40 -6.29
N ARG A 159 -13.49 -12.14 -6.34
CA ARG A 159 -12.59 -12.37 -5.20
C ARG A 159 -12.72 -11.26 -4.18
N GLU A 160 -13.23 -11.54 -2.98
CA GLU A 160 -13.30 -10.55 -1.91
C GLU A 160 -11.97 -10.31 -1.20
N ILE A 161 -11.11 -11.32 -1.11
CA ILE A 161 -9.80 -11.26 -0.45
C ILE A 161 -8.73 -11.70 -1.43
N CYS A 162 -7.77 -10.83 -1.71
CA CYS A 162 -6.63 -11.09 -2.57
C CYS A 162 -5.34 -11.20 -1.75
N PRO A 163 -4.79 -12.41 -1.55
CA PRO A 163 -3.46 -12.59 -0.99
C PRO A 163 -2.39 -12.15 -1.99
N ASN A 164 -2.19 -10.83 -2.12
CA ASN A 164 -1.47 -10.19 -3.20
C ASN A 164 0.05 -10.36 -3.06
N ILE A 165 0.60 -10.16 -1.85
CA ILE A 165 2.05 -10.14 -1.65
C ILE A 165 2.44 -10.98 -0.43
N PHE A 166 3.45 -11.84 -0.58
CA PHE A 166 4.10 -12.56 0.52
C PHE A 166 5.59 -12.26 0.49
N ILE A 167 6.12 -11.78 1.61
CA ILE A 167 7.53 -11.37 1.77
C ILE A 167 8.13 -12.11 2.95
N ASP A 168 9.32 -12.68 2.74
CA ASP A 168 10.13 -13.22 3.82
C ASP A 168 10.73 -12.11 4.69
N GLU A 169 10.75 -12.27 6.03
CA GLU A 169 11.36 -11.29 6.95
C GLU A 169 12.86 -11.02 6.70
N SER A 170 13.56 -11.89 5.98
CA SER A 170 14.95 -11.72 5.54
C SER A 170 15.08 -11.03 4.17
N ASN A 171 13.96 -10.65 3.54
CA ASN A 171 13.88 -10.02 2.22
C ASN A 171 12.92 -8.82 2.19
N LEU A 172 12.86 -8.04 3.27
CA LEU A 172 11.98 -6.88 3.42
C LEU A 172 12.24 -5.69 2.46
N PRO A 173 13.49 -5.38 2.04
CA PRO A 173 13.73 -4.24 1.17
C PRO A 173 13.04 -4.40 -0.19
N TRP A 174 12.22 -3.41 -0.57
CA TRP A 174 11.59 -3.42 -1.88
C TRP A 174 12.63 -3.35 -3.00
N ALA A 175 12.45 -4.12 -4.08
CA ALA A 175 13.40 -4.21 -5.17
C ALA A 175 13.70 -2.83 -5.78
N LYS A 176 15.00 -2.43 -5.84
CA LYS A 176 15.44 -1.10 -6.29
C LYS A 176 14.80 -0.65 -7.61
N LYS A 177 14.74 -1.54 -8.60
CA LYS A 177 14.14 -1.28 -9.92
C LYS A 177 12.64 -0.99 -9.92
N ARG A 178 11.91 -1.35 -8.86
CA ARG A 178 10.47 -1.10 -8.70
C ARG A 178 10.15 0.09 -7.81
N ARG A 179 11.17 0.75 -7.22
CA ARG A 179 10.96 1.90 -6.33
C ARG A 179 10.53 3.11 -7.15
N ASN A 180 9.32 3.61 -6.89
CA ASN A 180 8.76 4.79 -7.54
C ASN A 180 7.74 5.45 -6.60
N LEU A 181 7.21 6.61 -6.99
CA LEU A 181 6.24 7.37 -6.20
C LEU A 181 4.96 6.56 -5.89
N TYR A 182 4.44 5.79 -6.85
CA TYR A 182 3.24 4.98 -6.64
C TYR A 182 3.48 3.89 -5.59
N VAL A 183 4.61 3.18 -5.68
CA VAL A 183 4.98 2.17 -4.67
C VAL A 183 5.21 2.83 -3.31
N ALA A 184 5.85 4.00 -3.26
CA ALA A 184 6.03 4.74 -2.01
C ALA A 184 4.69 5.11 -1.37
N GLN A 185 3.73 5.60 -2.16
CA GLN A 185 2.37 5.89 -1.68
C GLN A 185 1.70 4.63 -1.11
N ASN A 186 1.75 3.50 -1.83
CA ASN A 186 1.14 2.25 -1.35
C ASN A 186 1.75 1.77 -0.04
N ILE A 187 3.06 1.96 0.15
CA ILE A 187 3.72 1.57 1.39
C ILE A 187 3.27 2.48 2.54
N ILE A 188 3.21 3.80 2.36
CA ILE A 188 2.81 4.71 3.45
C ILE A 188 1.31 4.63 3.79
N SER A 189 0.46 4.22 2.83
CA SER A 189 -0.98 4.13 3.05
C SER A 189 -1.45 2.76 3.50
N MET A 190 -0.57 1.76 3.56
CA MET A 190 -0.93 0.44 4.05
C MET A 190 -1.43 0.49 5.49
N GLN A 191 -2.37 -0.40 5.81
CA GLN A 191 -2.95 -0.52 7.14
C GLN A 191 -2.54 -1.87 7.74
N PRO A 192 -1.55 -1.92 8.66
CA PRO A 192 -1.23 -3.15 9.37
C PRO A 192 -2.40 -3.52 10.29
N ILE A 193 -3.06 -4.65 10.02
CA ILE A 193 -4.18 -5.16 10.81
C ILE A 193 -3.74 -6.20 11.85
N PHE A 194 -2.54 -6.74 11.65
CA PHE A 194 -1.89 -7.69 12.54
C PHE A 194 -0.39 -7.58 12.36
N GLU A 195 0.35 -7.53 13.45
CA GLU A 195 1.81 -7.57 13.41
C GLU A 195 2.39 -8.16 14.70
N LYS A 196 3.63 -8.66 14.61
CA LYS A 196 4.42 -9.18 15.72
C LYS A 196 5.81 -8.56 15.63
N GLU A 197 6.49 -8.41 16.78
CA GLU A 197 7.93 -8.12 16.81
C GLU A 197 8.33 -6.86 16.03
N ASP A 198 7.49 -5.82 16.09
CA ASP A 198 7.69 -4.54 15.38
C ASP A 198 7.94 -4.73 13.87
N THR A 199 7.34 -5.76 13.28
CA THR A 199 7.59 -6.15 11.88
C THR A 199 7.19 -5.03 10.92
N TYR A 200 6.11 -4.30 11.23
CA TYR A 200 5.71 -3.13 10.45
C TYR A 200 6.81 -2.07 10.47
N PHE A 201 7.31 -1.71 11.65
CA PHE A 201 8.32 -0.67 11.80
C PHE A 201 9.66 -1.08 11.15
N LYS A 202 10.06 -2.35 11.29
CA LYS A 202 11.21 -2.93 10.58
C LYS A 202 11.04 -2.86 9.07
N PHE A 203 9.86 -3.19 8.53
CA PHE A 203 9.58 -3.10 7.10
C PHE A 203 9.69 -1.66 6.58
N ILE A 204 9.15 -0.68 7.31
CA ILE A 204 9.30 0.74 6.95
C ILE A 204 10.77 1.18 7.01
N TYR A 205 11.52 0.73 8.03
CA TYR A 205 12.94 1.05 8.18
C TYR A 205 13.80 0.54 7.00
N GLU A 206 13.57 -0.71 6.58
CA GLU A 206 14.22 -1.32 5.40
C GLU A 206 13.81 -0.63 4.08
N ASN A 207 12.68 0.08 4.10
CA ASN A 207 12.15 0.86 2.98
C ASN A 207 12.29 2.38 3.15
N ARG A 208 13.30 2.84 3.91
CA ARG A 208 13.57 4.28 4.16
C ARG A 208 13.74 5.16 2.90
N TRP A 209 13.94 4.56 1.72
CA TRP A 209 13.96 5.28 0.44
C TRP A 209 12.65 6.03 0.16
N ILE A 210 11.54 5.66 0.80
CA ILE A 210 10.25 6.35 0.75
C ILE A 210 10.39 7.83 1.16
N ARG A 211 11.32 8.14 2.06
CA ARG A 211 11.61 9.52 2.51
C ARG A 211 12.08 10.43 1.39
N ASN A 212 12.55 9.88 0.26
CA ASN A 212 12.88 10.66 -0.94
C ASN A 212 11.62 11.26 -1.61
N TYR A 213 10.43 10.75 -1.27
CA TYR A 213 9.14 11.25 -1.72
C TYR A 213 8.33 11.88 -0.58
N TYR A 214 8.41 11.31 0.63
CA TYR A 214 7.64 11.70 1.81
C TYR A 214 8.58 11.94 3.01
N PRO A 215 9.31 13.07 3.06
CA PRO A 215 10.29 13.33 4.12
C PRO A 215 9.67 13.45 5.52
N SER A 216 8.38 13.78 5.60
CA SER A 216 7.61 13.82 6.85
C SER A 216 7.29 12.43 7.41
N PHE A 217 7.34 11.36 6.59
CA PHE A 217 7.02 10.01 7.01
C PHE A 217 8.22 9.37 7.72
N LYS A 218 8.24 9.49 9.05
CA LYS A 218 9.29 8.96 9.92
C LYS A 218 8.69 7.96 10.90
N VAL A 219 9.24 6.76 10.87
CA VAL A 219 9.01 5.72 11.86
C VAL A 219 10.24 5.62 12.74
N ASN A 220 10.01 5.55 14.06
CA ASN A 220 11.03 5.20 15.04
C ASN A 220 11.03 3.68 15.20
N TYR A 221 12.04 3.02 14.65
CA TYR A 221 12.29 1.61 14.91
C TYR A 221 13.43 1.52 15.91
N SER A 222 13.14 1.01 17.11
CA SER A 222 14.09 0.87 18.22
C SER A 222 15.14 -0.22 17.98
N GLY A 223 14.98 -1.04 16.92
CA GLY A 223 15.94 -2.08 16.59
C GLY A 223 15.97 -3.23 17.58
N VAL A 224 14.91 -3.42 18.38
CA VAL A 224 14.80 -4.58 19.27
C VAL A 224 14.76 -5.82 18.40
N SER A 225 15.93 -6.44 18.23
CA SER A 225 16.03 -7.74 17.61
C SER A 225 15.44 -8.75 18.59
N THR A 226 14.17 -9.09 18.42
CA THR A 226 13.73 -10.40 18.90
C THR A 226 14.59 -11.40 18.14
N LYS A 227 15.35 -12.21 18.89
CA LYS A 227 16.02 -13.36 18.30
C LYS A 227 14.91 -14.22 17.70
N SER A 228 14.67 -14.09 16.41
CA SER A 228 13.82 -14.96 15.62
C SER A 228 14.41 -16.36 15.77
N SER A 229 13.90 -17.12 16.74
CA SER A 229 14.22 -18.53 16.96
C SER A 229 13.53 -19.34 15.86
N SER A 230 13.78 -19.01 14.59
CA SER A 230 13.48 -19.95 13.53
C SER A 230 14.52 -21.05 13.63
N SER A 231 14.14 -22.12 14.35
CA SER A 231 14.88 -23.36 14.33
C SER A 231 15.19 -23.68 12.87
N ARG A 232 16.49 -23.73 12.54
CA ARG A 232 17.01 -24.17 11.23
C ARG A 232 16.82 -25.68 11.09
N SER A 233 15.62 -26.17 11.39
CA SER A 233 15.26 -27.56 11.19
C SER A 233 15.30 -27.83 9.69
N ALA A 234 16.28 -28.64 9.27
CA ALA A 234 16.43 -29.07 7.89
C ALA A 234 15.14 -29.71 7.36
N PHE A 235 14.40 -30.40 8.24
CA PHE A 235 13.08 -30.93 7.95
C PHE A 235 12.07 -29.85 7.54
N MET A 236 11.99 -28.73 8.28
CA MET A 236 11.09 -27.64 7.90
C MET A 236 11.49 -26.98 6.58
N LYS A 237 12.79 -26.96 6.26
CA LYS A 237 13.27 -26.48 4.94
C LYS A 237 12.84 -27.43 3.82
N LEU A 238 12.88 -28.73 4.06
CA LEU A 238 12.37 -29.74 3.13
C LEU A 238 10.87 -29.55 2.89
N ILE A 239 10.08 -29.39 3.95
CA ILE A 239 8.63 -29.14 3.84
C ILE A 239 8.37 -27.86 3.05
N GLU A 240 9.07 -26.76 3.35
CA GLU A 240 8.93 -25.50 2.61
C GLU A 240 9.19 -25.70 1.10
N ASN A 241 10.26 -26.43 0.76
CA ASN A 241 10.58 -26.75 -0.63
C ASN A 241 9.51 -27.63 -1.30
N MET A 242 9.00 -28.64 -0.60
CA MET A 242 7.91 -29.47 -1.13
C MET A 242 6.64 -28.67 -1.35
N ALA A 243 6.27 -27.81 -0.39
CA ALA A 243 5.13 -26.91 -0.49
C ALA A 243 5.30 -25.93 -1.68
N MET A 244 6.52 -25.43 -1.90
CA MET A 244 6.85 -24.60 -3.06
C MET A 244 6.63 -25.36 -4.36
N ILE A 245 7.23 -26.55 -4.51
CA ILE A 245 7.15 -27.36 -5.74
C ILE A 245 5.69 -27.68 -6.07
N SER A 246 4.91 -28.14 -5.09
CA SER A 246 3.49 -28.45 -5.25
C SER A 246 2.67 -27.23 -5.69
N GLN A 247 2.87 -26.08 -5.04
CA GLN A 247 2.15 -24.86 -5.39
C GLN A 247 2.56 -24.30 -6.76
N LEU A 248 3.84 -24.35 -7.12
CA LEU A 248 4.32 -23.97 -8.44
C LEU A 248 3.70 -24.85 -9.54
N PHE A 249 3.60 -26.16 -9.30
CA PHE A 249 2.96 -27.08 -10.22
C PHE A 249 1.47 -26.74 -10.42
N TYR A 250 0.74 -26.48 -9.33
CA TYR A 250 -0.65 -26.04 -9.38
C TYR A 250 -0.84 -24.70 -10.11
N MET A 251 0.07 -23.76 -9.88
CA MET A 251 0.02 -22.41 -10.47
C MET A 251 0.49 -22.36 -11.93
N LYS A 252 1.24 -23.35 -12.42
CA LYS A 252 1.90 -23.34 -13.74
C LYS A 252 0.97 -22.96 -14.90
N LYS A 253 -0.29 -23.38 -14.88
CA LYS A 253 -1.28 -23.09 -15.94
C LYS A 253 -1.97 -21.72 -15.80
N ARG A 254 -1.75 -21.02 -14.69
CA ARG A 254 -2.44 -19.77 -14.30
C ARG A 254 -1.49 -18.59 -14.08
N MET A 255 -0.17 -18.83 -14.16
CA MET A 255 0.85 -17.80 -14.02
C MET A 255 0.88 -16.91 -15.25
N THR A 256 0.93 -15.60 -15.02
CA THR A 256 1.01 -14.55 -16.04
C THR A 256 2.16 -13.60 -15.72
N THR A 257 1.96 -12.65 -14.80
CA THR A 257 2.88 -11.53 -14.53
C THR A 257 3.50 -11.55 -13.12
N GLU A 258 3.32 -12.64 -12.38
CA GLU A 258 3.76 -12.75 -11.00
C GLU A 258 5.29 -12.70 -10.86
N THR A 259 5.77 -11.98 -9.84
CA THR A 259 7.17 -12.10 -9.42
C THR A 259 7.27 -13.17 -8.35
N ILE A 260 7.85 -14.32 -8.70
CA ILE A 260 7.97 -15.48 -7.83
C ILE A 260 9.44 -15.79 -7.60
N THR A 261 9.83 -15.82 -6.33
CA THR A 261 11.12 -16.30 -5.83
C THR A 261 10.87 -17.09 -4.54
N ASN A 262 11.89 -17.75 -4.01
CA ASN A 262 11.78 -18.48 -2.74
C ASN A 262 11.38 -17.58 -1.55
N ARG A 263 11.60 -16.26 -1.65
CA ARG A 263 11.43 -15.29 -0.55
C ARG A 263 10.46 -14.14 -0.85
N LEU A 264 9.83 -14.17 -2.02
CA LEU A 264 8.90 -13.15 -2.46
C LEU A 264 7.93 -13.78 -3.45
N ILE A 265 6.65 -13.64 -3.17
CA ILE A 265 5.58 -13.88 -4.13
C ILE A 265 4.80 -12.58 -4.23
N HIS A 266 4.73 -12.01 -5.43
CA HIS A 266 3.95 -10.82 -5.70
C HIS A 266 3.05 -11.08 -6.91
N PHE A 267 1.75 -11.19 -6.65
CA PHE A 267 0.71 -11.33 -7.64
C PHE A 267 0.45 -9.98 -8.32
N ASN A 268 1.38 -9.56 -9.16
CA ASN A 268 1.33 -8.29 -9.89
C ASN A 268 0.30 -8.34 -11.04
N LYS A 269 -0.96 -8.65 -10.72
CA LYS A 269 -2.06 -8.91 -11.67
C LYS A 269 -2.22 -7.75 -12.66
N ASN A 270 -2.05 -6.50 -12.19
CA ASN A 270 -2.03 -5.29 -13.00
C ASN A 270 -0.97 -4.31 -12.47
N ASP A 271 0.17 -4.14 -13.15
CA ASP A 271 1.13 -3.08 -12.77
C ASP A 271 0.57 -1.70 -13.16
N ASN A 272 -0.20 -1.14 -12.23
CA ASN A 272 -0.84 0.16 -12.39
C ASN A 272 0.16 1.33 -12.33
N SER A 273 1.42 1.10 -11.98
CA SER A 273 2.43 2.16 -11.82
C SER A 273 2.56 3.01 -13.08
N ARG A 274 2.58 2.38 -14.27
CA ARG A 274 2.82 3.09 -15.53
C ARG A 274 1.70 4.08 -15.84
N TRP A 275 0.45 3.66 -15.73
CA TRP A 275 -0.69 4.54 -16.06
C TRP A 275 -0.88 5.60 -14.97
N ILE A 276 -0.76 5.25 -13.68
CA ILE A 276 -0.91 6.20 -12.57
C ILE A 276 0.13 7.30 -12.68
N LEU A 277 1.40 6.95 -12.91
CA LEU A 277 2.46 7.94 -13.05
C LEU A 277 2.32 8.78 -14.32
N LYS A 278 1.72 8.24 -15.40
CA LYS A 278 1.39 8.99 -16.61
C LYS A 278 0.28 10.01 -16.33
N SER A 279 -0.82 9.59 -15.69
CA SER A 279 -1.93 10.47 -15.30
C SER A 279 -1.49 11.55 -14.32
N TYR A 280 -0.68 11.19 -13.32
CA TYR A 280 -0.07 12.13 -12.38
C TYR A 280 0.76 13.19 -13.12
N LYS A 281 1.64 12.78 -14.05
CA LYS A 281 2.43 13.72 -14.85
C LYS A 281 1.55 14.64 -15.71
N LYS A 282 0.42 14.14 -16.22
CA LYS A 282 -0.56 14.94 -16.98
C LYS A 282 -1.18 16.01 -16.09
N LEU A 283 -1.72 15.63 -14.93
CA LEU A 283 -2.34 16.55 -13.96
C LEU A 283 -1.34 17.58 -13.40
N LEU A 284 -0.09 17.17 -13.17
CA LEU A 284 0.94 18.09 -12.70
C LEU A 284 1.27 19.18 -13.73
N LYS A 285 1.13 18.86 -15.02
CA LYS A 285 1.31 19.79 -16.14
C LYS A 285 0.06 20.60 -16.48
N SER A 286 -1.15 20.07 -16.23
CA SER A 286 -2.39 20.65 -16.77
C SER A 286 -2.90 21.91 -16.07
N ASN A 287 -2.43 22.21 -14.86
CA ASN A 287 -2.94 23.36 -14.12
C ASN A 287 -1.82 24.39 -13.94
N PHE A 288 -1.38 25.06 -15.01
CA PHE A 288 -0.67 26.35 -15.14
C PHE A 288 -0.02 26.42 -16.51
#